data_AF-A0A5J5C2S1-F1
#
_entry.id   AF-A0A5J5C2S1-F1
#
_cell.length_a   1.000
_cell.length_b   1.000
_cell.length_c   1.000
_cell.angle_alpha   90.00
_cell.angle_beta   90.00
_cell.angle_gamma   90.00
#
_symmetry.space_group_name_H-M   'P 1'
#
loop_
_entity.id
_entity.type
_entity.pdbx_description
1 polymer ?
#
loop_
_entity_poly.entity_id
_entity_poly.type
_entity_poly.pdbx_seq_one_letter_code
_entity_poly.pdbx_strand_id
1 'polypeptide(L)'
;MAWSDLEDEIERWIKAVNVALRILFPSERRLCDRVFFGFSSAADLSFMEVCRGSTIQLLNFADAVAIGSRAPERLFKVLDVFETIRDLMPEFEAVFSDQHKYCSFLRNEAITIWKRLGEAIRGIFMELENLIRRDPAKTAVPGGGLHPITRYVMNYLRAACRSRQTLEQVFEESIAPRGGGDYRKPDESPLSVQMAWIMELLESNVESKSKIYRDPALCSVFMMNNGRYIVQKVKDSELGSLLGDDWIRKHNAKVRQYNVNYQRSSWNKILGVLKLDNSALASSVAALKSLKEKLKLFNSSFEEICRTQSTWVIFDEQLRDELRIWVSGTLSPAYRNFYGRLKYLPDFGKNVEKHMRYSVEELEARINELFQGSGGPTGGRKEGLGFPAQLHSWTEGTNAVSWCVCEMIFKLQHHDHYIQTHKDPESLQVPTHTLRKAYDKSLRKHSRLPWALYSNNKQYKNRCSERNR
;
A
#
# COMPACT_ATOMS: atom_id res chain seq x y z
N MET A 1 -23.39 -0.40 -0.63
CA MET A 1 -22.78 -0.73 -1.94
C MET A 1 -21.52 -1.52 -1.67
N ALA A 2 -21.28 -2.61 -2.40
CA ALA A 2 -20.03 -3.34 -2.26
C ALA A 2 -18.86 -2.49 -2.78
N TRP A 3 -17.62 -2.80 -2.37
CA TRP A 3 -16.48 -2.00 -2.80
C TRP A 3 -16.29 -2.05 -4.31
N SER A 4 -16.41 -3.23 -4.94
CA SER A 4 -16.34 -3.41 -6.40
C SER A 4 -17.31 -2.50 -7.15
N ASP A 5 -18.56 -2.43 -6.69
CA ASP A 5 -19.58 -1.60 -7.33
C ASP A 5 -19.22 -0.11 -7.22
N LEU A 6 -18.61 0.29 -6.11
CA LEU A 6 -18.16 1.67 -5.89
C LEU A 6 -16.96 2.01 -6.77
N GLU A 7 -16.04 1.07 -7.02
CA GLU A 7 -14.93 1.27 -7.96
C GLU A 7 -15.43 1.57 -9.38
N ASP A 8 -16.39 0.78 -9.85
CA ASP A 8 -17.03 1.00 -11.14
C ASP A 8 -17.78 2.35 -11.18
N GLU A 9 -18.46 2.70 -10.10
CA GLU A 9 -19.20 3.96 -10.02
C GLU A 9 -18.27 5.17 -10.00
N ILE A 10 -17.09 5.06 -9.38
CA ILE A 10 -16.03 6.07 -9.45
C ILE A 10 -15.57 6.25 -10.90
N GLU A 11 -15.34 5.17 -11.65
CA GLU A 11 -14.93 5.27 -13.06
C GLU A 11 -16.00 5.93 -13.94
N ARG A 12 -17.28 5.61 -13.71
CA ARG A 12 -18.41 6.28 -14.40
C ARG A 12 -18.48 7.75 -14.01
N TRP A 13 -18.31 8.06 -12.74
CA TRP A 13 -18.30 9.44 -12.24
C TRP A 13 -17.15 10.25 -12.85
N ILE A 14 -15.93 9.70 -12.95
CA ILE A 14 -14.77 10.35 -13.59
C ILE A 14 -15.11 10.74 -15.04
N LYS A 15 -15.72 9.82 -15.80
CA LYS A 15 -16.15 10.11 -17.18
C LYS A 15 -17.23 11.20 -17.22
N ALA A 16 -18.23 11.11 -16.34
CA ALA A 16 -19.35 12.05 -16.28
C ALA A 16 -18.89 13.47 -15.92
N VAL A 17 -18.04 13.63 -14.91
CA VAL A 17 -17.55 14.93 -14.45
C VAL A 17 -16.66 15.60 -15.51
N ASN A 18 -15.87 14.81 -16.24
CA ASN A 18 -15.09 15.29 -17.38
C ASN A 18 -15.98 15.82 -18.51
N VAL A 19 -16.99 15.04 -18.93
CA VAL A 19 -17.94 15.49 -19.98
C VAL A 19 -18.71 16.73 -19.53
N ALA A 20 -19.15 16.76 -18.27
CA ALA A 20 -19.88 17.90 -17.73
C ALA A 20 -19.06 19.19 -17.76
N LEU A 21 -17.84 19.18 -17.23
CA LEU A 21 -17.01 20.39 -17.09
C LEU A 21 -16.30 20.81 -18.37
N ARG A 22 -15.93 19.87 -19.23
CA ARG A 22 -15.19 20.19 -20.48
C ARG A 22 -16.09 20.46 -21.67
N ILE A 23 -17.31 19.93 -21.67
CA ILE A 23 -18.20 19.99 -22.84
C ILE A 23 -19.53 20.65 -22.50
N LEU A 24 -20.29 20.10 -21.56
CA LEU A 24 -21.68 20.51 -21.33
C LEU A 24 -21.76 21.91 -20.74
N PHE A 25 -21.08 22.17 -19.63
CA PHE A 25 -21.13 23.48 -18.97
C PHE A 25 -20.55 24.61 -19.85
N PRO A 26 -19.40 24.45 -20.54
CA PRO A 26 -18.94 25.49 -21.46
C PRO A 26 -19.91 25.74 -22.63
N SER A 27 -20.59 24.71 -23.12
CA SER A 27 -21.58 24.86 -24.20
C SER A 27 -22.83 25.59 -23.73
N GLU A 28 -23.35 25.22 -22.56
CA GLU A 28 -24.48 25.90 -21.91
C GLU A 28 -24.15 27.36 -21.62
N ARG A 29 -22.91 27.63 -21.20
CA ARG A 29 -22.45 29.00 -20.96
C ARG A 29 -22.50 29.85 -22.22
N ARG A 30 -21.95 29.34 -23.33
CA ARG A 30 -22.00 30.01 -24.64
C ARG A 30 -23.44 30.21 -25.12
N LEU A 31 -24.34 29.28 -24.84
CA LEU A 31 -25.76 29.42 -25.18
C LEU A 31 -26.41 30.55 -24.38
N CYS A 32 -26.21 30.58 -23.06
CA CYS A 32 -26.70 31.65 -22.19
C CYS A 32 -26.18 33.02 -22.63
N ASP A 33 -24.88 33.15 -22.93
CA ASP A 33 -24.28 34.40 -23.36
C ASP A 33 -24.85 34.88 -24.71
N ARG A 34 -25.22 33.96 -25.61
CA ARG A 34 -25.87 34.27 -26.89
C ARG A 34 -27.32 34.69 -26.73
N VAL A 35 -28.09 33.97 -25.92
CA VAL A 35 -29.52 34.23 -25.71
C VAL A 35 -29.74 35.54 -24.96
N PHE A 36 -28.90 35.83 -23.96
CA PHE A 36 -28.98 37.02 -23.13
C PHE A 36 -27.93 38.07 -23.52
N PHE A 37 -27.61 38.16 -24.82
CA PHE A 37 -26.63 39.13 -25.31
C PHE A 37 -26.95 40.56 -24.84
N GLY A 38 -25.95 41.24 -24.27
CA GLY A 38 -26.10 42.57 -23.67
C GLY A 38 -26.62 42.60 -22.23
N PHE A 39 -27.04 41.46 -21.66
CA PHE A 39 -27.54 41.33 -20.28
C PHE A 39 -26.74 40.29 -19.48
N SER A 40 -25.45 40.59 -19.20
CA SER A 40 -24.52 39.64 -18.55
C SER A 40 -25.03 39.05 -17.23
N SER A 41 -25.68 39.86 -16.38
CA SER A 41 -26.25 39.35 -15.11
C SER A 41 -27.39 38.35 -15.30
N ALA A 42 -28.18 38.48 -16.39
CA ALA A 42 -29.24 37.53 -16.71
C ALA A 42 -28.68 36.23 -17.32
N ALA A 43 -27.62 36.33 -18.13
CA ALA A 43 -26.87 35.19 -18.64
C ALA A 43 -26.27 34.36 -17.49
N ASP A 44 -25.59 35.02 -16.54
CA ASP A 44 -24.98 34.39 -15.36
C ASP A 44 -25.99 33.66 -14.49
N LEU A 45 -27.12 34.32 -14.19
CA LEU A 45 -28.18 33.74 -13.37
C LEU A 45 -28.81 32.51 -14.05
N SER A 46 -29.10 32.61 -15.35
CA SER A 46 -29.73 31.53 -16.11
C SER A 46 -28.80 30.32 -16.21
N PHE A 47 -27.53 30.55 -16.53
CA PHE A 47 -26.49 29.52 -16.56
C PHE A 47 -26.39 28.79 -15.20
N MET A 48 -26.40 29.56 -14.11
CA MET A 48 -26.33 29.01 -12.76
C MET A 48 -27.53 28.15 -12.40
N GLU A 49 -28.75 28.59 -12.70
CA GLU A 49 -29.96 27.81 -12.41
C GLU A 49 -29.97 26.46 -13.14
N VAL A 50 -29.42 26.40 -14.36
CA VAL A 50 -29.32 25.15 -15.14
C VAL A 50 -28.23 24.23 -14.57
N CYS A 51 -27.04 24.76 -14.29
CA CYS A 51 -25.88 23.93 -13.98
C CYS A 51 -25.76 23.57 -12.50
N ARG A 52 -26.27 24.41 -11.59
CA ARG A 52 -26.08 24.29 -10.13
C ARG A 52 -26.45 22.92 -9.59
N GLY A 53 -27.63 22.40 -9.96
CA GLY A 53 -28.11 21.11 -9.46
C GLY A 53 -27.17 19.96 -9.81
N SER A 54 -26.77 19.88 -11.08
CA SER A 54 -25.86 18.85 -11.59
C SER A 54 -24.45 19.00 -10.98
N THR A 55 -23.93 20.23 -10.87
CA THR A 55 -22.62 20.46 -10.24
C THR A 55 -22.60 20.00 -8.78
N ILE A 56 -23.63 20.35 -8.00
CA ILE A 56 -23.74 19.92 -6.60
C ILE A 56 -23.81 18.39 -6.49
N GLN A 57 -24.54 17.72 -7.37
CA GLN A 57 -24.60 16.25 -7.38
C GLN A 57 -23.24 15.61 -7.68
N LEU A 58 -22.52 16.11 -8.69
CA LEU A 58 -21.18 15.63 -9.03
C LEU A 58 -20.21 15.82 -7.86
N LEU A 59 -20.25 16.98 -7.22
CA LEU A 59 -19.42 17.30 -6.05
C LEU A 59 -19.79 16.45 -4.83
N ASN A 60 -21.08 16.26 -4.54
CA ASN A 60 -21.55 15.43 -3.43
C ASN A 60 -21.08 13.98 -3.54
N PHE A 61 -20.95 13.43 -4.76
CA PHE A 61 -20.39 12.10 -4.95
C PHE A 61 -18.92 12.03 -4.52
N ALA A 62 -18.09 12.97 -4.98
CA ALA A 62 -16.70 13.07 -4.54
C ALA A 62 -16.58 13.29 -3.03
N ASP A 63 -17.49 14.09 -2.45
CA ASP A 63 -17.52 14.30 -1.00
C ASP A 63 -17.88 13.02 -0.23
N ALA A 64 -18.85 12.24 -0.74
CA ALA A 64 -19.20 10.95 -0.16
C ALA A 64 -18.03 9.96 -0.21
N VAL A 65 -17.21 9.98 -1.27
CA VAL A 65 -15.97 9.20 -1.35
C VAL A 65 -14.97 9.66 -0.27
N ALA A 66 -14.82 10.97 -0.05
CA ALA A 66 -13.93 11.54 0.97
C ALA A 66 -14.35 11.20 2.42
N ILE A 67 -15.65 11.13 2.70
CA ILE A 67 -16.20 10.77 4.03
C ILE A 67 -16.13 9.25 4.27
N GLY A 68 -15.97 8.45 3.21
CA GLY A 68 -16.01 6.99 3.27
C GLY A 68 -14.96 6.36 4.18
N SER A 69 -14.99 5.03 4.26
CA SER A 69 -13.98 4.24 4.98
C SER A 69 -12.57 4.60 4.53
N ARG A 70 -11.65 4.71 5.49
CA ARG A 70 -10.22 5.00 5.30
C ARG A 70 -9.38 3.72 5.23
N ALA A 71 -9.97 2.62 4.77
CA ALA A 71 -9.27 1.36 4.64
C ALA A 71 -8.14 1.47 3.57
N PRO A 72 -6.96 0.86 3.80
CA PRO A 72 -5.82 0.94 2.88
C PRO A 72 -6.15 0.63 1.42
N GLU A 73 -6.95 -0.41 1.16
CA GLU A 73 -7.35 -0.84 -0.18
C GLU A 73 -8.03 0.26 -1.02
N ARG A 74 -8.57 1.31 -0.39
CA ARG A 74 -9.27 2.40 -1.07
C ARG A 74 -8.35 3.47 -1.63
N LEU A 75 -7.06 3.49 -1.24
CA LEU A 75 -6.13 4.56 -1.57
C LEU A 75 -6.16 4.94 -3.05
N PHE A 76 -6.03 3.95 -3.94
CA PHE A 76 -5.88 4.19 -5.38
C PHE A 76 -7.11 4.85 -5.99
N LYS A 77 -8.30 4.39 -5.63
CA LYS A 77 -9.54 4.97 -6.16
C LYS A 77 -9.84 6.35 -5.56
N VAL A 78 -9.45 6.60 -4.31
CA VAL A 78 -9.53 7.95 -3.72
C VAL A 78 -8.52 8.89 -4.38
N LEU A 79 -7.32 8.40 -4.72
CA LEU A 79 -6.34 9.15 -5.53
C LEU A 79 -6.91 9.50 -6.91
N ASP A 80 -7.53 8.55 -7.61
CA ASP A 80 -8.14 8.82 -8.93
C ASP A 80 -9.16 9.98 -8.87
N VAL A 81 -9.99 10.02 -7.82
CA VAL A 81 -10.97 11.11 -7.59
C VAL A 81 -10.26 12.42 -7.24
N PHE A 82 -9.24 12.37 -6.38
CA PHE A 82 -8.43 13.54 -6.01
C PHE A 82 -7.75 14.17 -7.24
N GLU A 83 -7.11 13.35 -8.06
CA GLU A 83 -6.45 13.75 -9.30
C GLU A 83 -7.46 14.31 -10.30
N THR A 84 -8.62 13.66 -10.46
CA THR A 84 -9.68 14.14 -11.35
C THR A 84 -10.19 15.52 -10.95
N ILE A 85 -10.46 15.77 -9.66
CA ILE A 85 -10.89 17.10 -9.20
C ILE A 85 -9.77 18.13 -9.35
N ARG A 86 -8.53 17.78 -9.02
CA ARG A 86 -7.36 18.65 -9.21
C ARG A 86 -7.24 19.10 -10.66
N ASP A 87 -7.28 18.15 -11.59
CA ASP A 87 -7.06 18.38 -13.00
C ASP A 87 -8.22 19.13 -13.66
N LEU A 88 -9.39 19.16 -13.02
CA LEU A 88 -10.57 19.91 -13.46
C LEU A 88 -10.72 21.28 -12.78
N MET A 89 -9.84 21.64 -11.83
CA MET A 89 -9.88 22.96 -11.19
C MET A 89 -9.82 24.13 -12.18
N PRO A 90 -8.95 24.11 -13.22
CA PRO A 90 -8.92 25.17 -14.23
C PRO A 90 -10.24 25.32 -14.97
N GLU A 91 -10.94 24.22 -15.27
CA GLU A 91 -12.25 24.23 -15.91
C GLU A 91 -13.32 24.77 -14.97
N PHE A 92 -13.27 24.43 -13.68
CA PHE A 92 -14.12 25.07 -12.66
C PHE A 92 -13.89 26.58 -12.62
N GLU A 93 -12.64 27.03 -12.69
CA GLU A 93 -12.30 28.46 -12.72
C GLU A 93 -12.78 29.17 -13.98
N ALA A 94 -12.67 28.52 -15.14
CA ALA A 94 -13.10 29.09 -16.41
C ALA A 94 -14.64 29.17 -16.54
N VAL A 95 -15.36 28.16 -16.04
CA VAL A 95 -16.82 28.09 -16.14
C VAL A 95 -17.51 28.91 -15.04
N PHE A 96 -16.93 28.92 -13.83
CA PHE A 96 -17.50 29.54 -12.62
C PHE A 96 -16.63 30.69 -12.09
N SER A 97 -16.04 31.49 -12.98
CA SER A 97 -15.10 32.58 -12.63
C SER A 97 -15.66 33.59 -11.62
N ASP A 98 -14.78 34.21 -10.83
CA ASP A 98 -15.12 35.18 -9.76
C ASP A 98 -15.83 36.46 -10.24
N GLN A 99 -15.78 36.74 -11.55
CA GLN A 99 -16.56 37.81 -12.17
C GLN A 99 -18.08 37.53 -12.13
N HIS A 100 -18.45 36.26 -12.02
CA HIS A 100 -19.84 35.81 -11.92
C HIS A 100 -20.22 35.69 -10.44
N LYS A 101 -20.78 36.76 -9.90
CA LYS A 101 -21.14 36.91 -8.47
C LYS A 101 -21.96 35.74 -7.90
N TYR A 102 -22.64 34.99 -8.75
CA TYR A 102 -23.50 33.86 -8.39
C TYR A 102 -22.80 32.49 -8.40
N CYS A 103 -21.59 32.36 -8.95
CA CYS A 103 -20.94 31.07 -9.24
C CYS A 103 -19.82 30.68 -8.26
N SER A 104 -19.26 31.65 -7.54
CA SER A 104 -18.02 31.47 -6.75
C SER A 104 -18.13 30.42 -5.64
N PHE A 105 -19.33 30.18 -5.10
CA PHE A 105 -19.53 29.18 -4.06
C PHE A 105 -19.29 27.74 -4.56
N LEU A 106 -19.58 27.43 -5.84
CA LEU A 106 -19.37 26.09 -6.40
C LEU A 106 -17.87 25.77 -6.56
N ARG A 107 -17.08 26.78 -6.94
CA ARG A 107 -15.62 26.66 -6.98
C ARG A 107 -15.07 26.41 -5.57
N ASN A 108 -15.51 27.21 -4.59
CA ASN A 108 -15.07 27.05 -3.21
C ASN A 108 -15.46 25.68 -2.62
N GLU A 109 -16.63 25.16 -2.99
CA GLU A 109 -17.06 23.81 -2.64
C GLU A 109 -16.14 22.75 -3.25
N ALA A 110 -15.80 22.86 -4.53
CA ALA A 110 -14.89 21.92 -5.20
C ALA A 110 -13.49 21.91 -4.56
N ILE A 111 -12.95 23.08 -4.22
CA ILE A 111 -11.67 23.22 -3.47
C ILE A 111 -11.78 22.58 -2.08
N THR A 112 -12.91 22.75 -1.40
CA THR A 112 -13.13 22.18 -0.07
C THR A 112 -13.17 20.66 -0.13
N ILE A 113 -13.87 20.09 -1.10
CA ILE A 113 -13.95 18.64 -1.31
C ILE A 113 -12.59 18.08 -1.69
N TRP A 114 -11.85 18.77 -2.56
CA TRP A 114 -10.49 18.37 -2.93
C TRP A 114 -9.56 18.30 -1.70
N LYS A 115 -9.60 19.30 -0.83
CA LYS A 115 -8.86 19.28 0.46
C LYS A 115 -9.29 18.12 1.36
N ARG A 116 -10.60 17.84 1.43
CA ARG A 116 -11.15 16.71 2.21
C ARG A 116 -10.73 15.35 1.64
N LEU A 117 -10.60 15.21 0.32
CA LEU A 117 -10.02 14.02 -0.30
C LEU A 117 -8.54 13.87 0.09
N GLY A 118 -7.77 14.96 0.11
CA GLY A 118 -6.40 14.96 0.65
C GLY A 118 -6.34 14.51 2.12
N GLU A 119 -7.27 14.98 2.96
CA GLU A 119 -7.40 14.51 4.35
C GLU A 119 -7.75 13.02 4.44
N ALA A 120 -8.63 12.54 3.54
CA ALA A 120 -8.98 11.12 3.48
C ALA A 120 -7.76 10.26 3.13
N ILE A 121 -6.96 10.66 2.15
CA ILE A 121 -5.70 9.99 1.77
C ILE A 121 -4.74 9.93 2.95
N ARG A 122 -4.50 11.05 3.64
CA ARG A 122 -3.67 11.07 4.86
C ARG A 122 -4.22 10.15 5.94
N GLY A 123 -5.55 10.15 6.12
CA GLY A 123 -6.25 9.24 7.03
C GLY A 123 -6.07 7.76 6.68
N ILE A 124 -5.98 7.41 5.39
CA ILE A 124 -5.72 6.03 4.95
C ILE A 124 -4.31 5.58 5.36
N PHE A 125 -3.30 6.43 5.21
CA PHE A 125 -1.95 6.13 5.70
C PHE A 125 -1.92 5.96 7.22
N MET A 126 -2.67 6.77 7.96
CA MET A 126 -2.81 6.61 9.42
C MET A 126 -3.47 5.28 9.81
N GLU A 127 -4.47 4.81 9.05
CA GLU A 127 -5.06 3.48 9.27
C GLU A 127 -4.10 2.35 8.93
N LEU A 128 -3.26 2.51 7.89
CA LEU A 128 -2.17 1.56 7.62
C LEU A 128 -1.19 1.47 8.79
N GLU A 129 -0.79 2.61 9.38
CA GLU A 129 0.04 2.60 10.58
C GLU A 129 -0.64 1.90 11.76
N ASN A 130 -1.92 2.17 11.98
CA ASN A 130 -2.69 1.53 13.04
C ASN A 130 -2.79 0.01 12.83
N LEU A 131 -2.94 -0.43 11.59
CA LEU A 131 -2.93 -1.84 11.21
C LEU A 131 -1.59 -2.49 11.59
N ILE A 132 -0.46 -1.85 11.28
CA ILE A 132 0.87 -2.36 11.65
C ILE A 132 1.05 -2.38 13.17
N ARG A 133 0.65 -1.32 13.89
CA ARG A 133 0.74 -1.25 15.37
C ARG A 133 -0.05 -2.36 16.05
N ARG A 134 -1.24 -2.65 15.54
CA ARG A 134 -2.18 -3.61 16.12
C ARG A 134 -1.92 -5.06 15.70
N ASP A 135 -1.02 -5.28 14.72
CA ASP A 135 -0.72 -6.62 14.22
C ASP A 135 -0.05 -7.48 15.31
N PRO A 136 -0.74 -8.50 15.85
CA PRO A 136 -0.33 -9.17 17.08
C PRO A 136 0.84 -10.13 16.87
N ALA A 137 1.71 -10.23 17.88
CA ALA A 137 2.82 -11.18 17.92
C ALA A 137 2.39 -12.56 18.47
N LYS A 138 1.31 -13.14 17.94
CA LYS A 138 0.70 -14.36 18.52
C LYS A 138 1.25 -15.66 17.93
N THR A 139 1.59 -15.68 16.65
CA THR A 139 2.01 -16.91 15.96
C THR A 139 3.32 -16.69 15.23
N ALA A 140 4.33 -17.49 15.58
CA ALA A 140 5.58 -17.53 14.83
C ALA A 140 5.34 -18.07 13.41
N VAL A 141 6.05 -17.53 12.44
CA VAL A 141 6.04 -18.06 11.08
C VAL A 141 6.84 -19.36 11.07
N PRO A 142 6.27 -20.49 10.63
CA PRO A 142 6.99 -21.76 10.56
C PRO A 142 8.32 -21.60 9.81
N GLY A 143 9.39 -22.17 10.35
CA GLY A 143 10.72 -22.10 9.76
C GLY A 143 11.36 -20.71 9.70
N GLY A 144 10.78 -19.68 10.34
CA GLY A 144 11.33 -18.33 10.33
C GLY A 144 11.19 -17.62 8.98
N GLY A 145 10.20 -17.98 8.17
CA GLY A 145 9.95 -17.40 6.85
C GLY A 145 9.54 -15.92 6.85
N LEU A 146 9.23 -15.40 5.66
CA LEU A 146 8.74 -14.03 5.45
C LEU A 146 7.39 -13.81 6.16
N HIS A 147 7.27 -12.74 6.95
CA HIS A 147 6.02 -12.42 7.64
C HIS A 147 4.98 -11.82 6.67
N PRO A 148 3.69 -12.22 6.75
CA PRO A 148 2.64 -11.67 5.91
C PRO A 148 2.51 -10.14 5.98
N ILE A 149 2.64 -9.55 7.17
CA ILE A 149 2.60 -8.07 7.34
C ILE A 149 3.69 -7.37 6.54
N THR A 150 4.90 -7.92 6.51
CA THR A 150 6.03 -7.38 5.75
C THR A 150 5.74 -7.43 4.27
N ARG A 151 5.21 -8.56 3.78
CA ARG A 151 4.80 -8.67 2.37
C ARG A 151 3.71 -7.68 2.00
N TYR A 152 2.69 -7.54 2.84
CA TYR A 152 1.56 -6.64 2.64
C TYR A 152 2.02 -5.19 2.57
N VAL A 153 2.68 -4.69 3.61
CA VAL A 153 3.11 -3.29 3.72
C VAL A 153 4.08 -2.93 2.58
N MET A 154 5.08 -3.75 2.30
CA MET A 154 6.04 -3.42 1.24
C MET A 154 5.41 -3.41 -0.16
N ASN A 155 4.46 -4.30 -0.44
CA ASN A 155 3.76 -4.28 -1.72
C ASN A 155 2.81 -3.07 -1.81
N TYR A 156 2.15 -2.71 -0.70
CA TYR A 156 1.30 -1.55 -0.61
C TYR A 156 2.10 -0.25 -0.86
N LEU A 157 3.19 -0.03 -0.12
CA LEU A 157 4.03 1.16 -0.28
C LEU A 157 4.63 1.24 -1.69
N ARG A 158 5.10 0.11 -2.24
CA ARG A 158 5.58 0.04 -3.62
C ARG A 158 4.51 0.48 -4.63
N ALA A 159 3.26 0.06 -4.43
CA ALA A 159 2.15 0.45 -5.30
C ALA A 159 1.77 1.93 -5.11
N ALA A 160 1.70 2.41 -3.86
CA ALA A 160 1.44 3.81 -3.54
C ALA A 160 2.47 4.77 -4.15
N CYS A 161 3.75 4.38 -4.17
CA CYS A 161 4.80 5.16 -4.79
C CYS A 161 4.63 5.36 -6.30
N ARG A 162 3.77 4.61 -7.01
CA ARG A 162 3.45 4.92 -8.43
C ARG A 162 2.73 6.25 -8.60
N SER A 163 2.01 6.69 -7.58
CA SER A 163 1.32 7.99 -7.53
C SER A 163 2.11 9.00 -6.71
N ARG A 164 3.46 8.92 -6.72
CA ARG A 164 4.35 9.73 -5.90
C ARG A 164 4.06 11.23 -5.99
N GLN A 165 3.93 11.78 -7.20
CA GLN A 165 3.73 13.22 -7.40
C GLN A 165 2.46 13.71 -6.70
N THR A 166 1.35 12.98 -6.86
CA THR A 166 0.08 13.28 -6.18
C THR A 166 0.22 13.15 -4.67
N LEU A 167 0.92 12.13 -4.18
CA LEU A 167 1.16 11.98 -2.75
C LEU A 167 2.03 13.09 -2.17
N GLU A 168 3.07 13.55 -2.88
CA GLU A 168 3.90 14.68 -2.45
C GLU A 168 3.04 15.93 -2.25
N GLN A 169 2.15 16.24 -3.20
CA GLN A 169 1.20 17.34 -3.09
C GLN A 169 0.27 17.19 -1.86
N VAL A 170 -0.33 16.00 -1.67
CA VAL A 170 -1.24 15.73 -0.55
C VAL A 170 -0.53 15.92 0.79
N PHE A 171 0.74 15.54 0.92
CA PHE A 171 1.47 15.67 2.17
C PHE A 171 2.07 17.07 2.38
N GLU A 172 2.36 17.81 1.32
CA GLU A 172 2.84 19.19 1.39
C GLU A 172 1.77 20.16 1.91
N GLU A 173 0.51 20.01 1.48
CA GLU A 173 -0.63 20.83 1.96
C GLU A 173 -0.90 20.74 3.47
N SER A 174 -0.36 19.72 4.14
CA SER A 174 -0.51 19.55 5.59
C SER A 174 0.34 20.53 6.40
N ILE A 175 1.34 21.18 5.78
CA ILE A 175 2.24 22.14 6.43
C ILE A 175 1.66 23.56 6.34
N ALA A 176 0.48 23.76 6.94
CA ALA A 176 0.23 25.03 7.60
C ALA A 176 1.03 25.03 8.93
N PRO A 177 1.61 26.16 9.38
CA PRO A 177 2.60 26.16 10.44
C PRO A 177 1.96 25.84 11.79
N ARG A 178 1.83 24.55 12.12
CA ARG A 178 1.62 24.11 13.49
C ARG A 178 2.96 24.22 14.19
N GLY A 179 3.12 25.35 14.89
CA GLY A 179 4.27 25.66 15.72
C GLY A 179 4.67 24.46 16.58
N GLY A 180 5.88 24.00 16.35
CA GLY A 180 6.51 22.88 17.01
C GLY A 180 7.86 22.71 16.34
N GLY A 181 8.85 23.46 16.82
CA GLY A 181 10.20 23.39 16.28
C GLY A 181 10.76 21.99 16.45
N ASP A 182 11.31 21.42 15.37
CA ASP A 182 12.43 20.50 15.47
C ASP A 182 13.11 20.29 14.11
N TYR A 183 14.40 19.99 14.18
CA TYR A 183 15.40 19.78 13.12
C TYR A 183 14.91 19.03 11.86
N ARG A 184 14.17 19.68 10.96
CA ARG A 184 14.04 19.17 9.58
C ARG A 184 15.31 19.51 8.82
N LYS A 185 15.97 18.49 8.26
CA LYS A 185 16.93 18.73 7.18
C LYS A 185 16.19 19.47 6.06
N PRO A 186 16.76 20.54 5.47
CA PRO A 186 16.10 21.34 4.44
C PRO A 186 15.57 20.57 3.22
N ASP A 187 16.06 19.35 2.99
CA ASP A 187 15.83 18.57 1.76
C ASP A 187 14.85 17.39 1.90
N GLU A 188 14.27 17.13 3.08
CA GLU A 188 13.40 15.95 3.28
C GLU A 188 11.92 16.28 3.02
N SER A 189 11.34 15.67 1.98
CA SER A 189 9.92 15.86 1.65
C SER A 189 9.01 15.25 2.73
N PRO A 190 7.82 15.82 3.00
CA PRO A 190 6.90 15.30 4.02
C PRO A 190 6.44 13.86 3.72
N LEU A 191 6.34 13.51 2.44
CA LEU A 191 6.09 12.14 1.99
C LEU A 191 7.24 11.21 2.39
N SER A 192 8.51 11.64 2.23
CA SER A 192 9.66 10.82 2.63
C SER A 192 9.64 10.53 4.14
N VAL A 193 9.29 11.53 4.96
CA VAL A 193 9.16 11.39 6.41
C VAL A 193 8.06 10.39 6.76
N GLN A 194 6.90 10.51 6.11
CA GLN A 194 5.79 9.58 6.29
C GLN A 194 6.17 8.13 5.91
N MET A 195 6.87 7.96 4.78
CA MET A 195 7.32 6.65 4.31
C MET A 195 8.35 6.05 5.26
N ALA A 196 9.33 6.85 5.71
CA ALA A 196 10.34 6.42 6.68
C ALA A 196 9.70 5.99 8.01
N TRP A 197 8.69 6.72 8.49
CA TRP A 197 7.96 6.38 9.70
C TRP A 197 7.23 5.03 9.59
N ILE A 198 6.55 4.76 8.47
CA ILE A 198 5.90 3.46 8.25
C ILE A 198 6.93 2.32 8.20
N MET A 199 8.10 2.58 7.59
CA MET A 199 9.19 1.61 7.56
C MET A 199 9.73 1.29 8.96
N GLU A 200 9.97 2.30 9.80
CA GLU A 200 10.40 2.13 11.19
C GLU A 200 9.36 1.35 12.01
N LEU A 201 8.09 1.66 11.79
CA LEU A 201 6.99 0.98 12.46
C LEU A 201 6.91 -0.50 12.06
N LEU A 202 7.06 -0.80 10.77
CA LEU A 202 7.11 -2.18 10.28
C LEU A 202 8.31 -2.93 10.88
N GLU A 203 9.48 -2.30 10.93
CA GLU A 203 10.68 -2.91 11.50
C GLU A 203 10.52 -3.22 12.99
N SER A 204 10.03 -2.26 13.79
CA SER A 204 9.77 -2.46 15.21
C SER A 204 8.75 -3.57 15.47
N ASN A 205 7.73 -3.65 14.61
CA ASN A 205 6.72 -4.71 14.67
C ASN A 205 7.32 -6.09 14.36
N VAL A 206 8.14 -6.21 13.30
CA VAL A 206 8.83 -7.45 12.93
C VAL A 206 9.83 -7.85 14.02
N GLU A 207 10.58 -6.91 14.58
CA GLU A 207 11.51 -7.17 15.68
C GLU A 207 10.78 -7.71 16.91
N SER A 208 9.64 -7.13 17.26
CA SER A 208 8.80 -7.61 18.36
C SER A 208 8.32 -9.05 18.12
N LYS A 209 7.98 -9.40 16.88
CA LYS A 209 7.60 -10.77 16.49
C LYS A 209 8.76 -11.75 16.49
N SER A 210 9.98 -11.29 16.23
CA SER A 210 11.17 -12.15 16.30
C SER A 210 11.42 -12.71 17.71
N LYS A 211 10.91 -12.05 18.75
CA LYS A 211 11.04 -12.47 20.15
C LYS A 211 10.18 -13.70 20.52
N ILE A 212 9.28 -14.14 19.63
CA ILE A 212 8.47 -15.35 19.83
C ILE A 212 9.32 -16.61 19.67
N TYR A 213 10.35 -16.58 18.82
CA TYR A 213 11.21 -17.74 18.58
C TYR A 213 12.12 -17.97 19.79
N ARG A 214 12.18 -19.22 20.26
CA ARG A 214 13.03 -19.62 21.38
C ARG A 214 14.50 -19.72 21.00
N ASP A 215 14.79 -20.13 19.76
CA ASP A 215 16.14 -20.29 19.24
C ASP A 215 16.66 -18.94 18.69
N PRO A 216 17.72 -18.35 19.27
CA PRO A 216 18.29 -17.08 18.80
C PRO A 216 18.80 -17.12 17.35
N ALA A 217 19.22 -18.29 16.86
CA ALA A 217 19.61 -18.46 15.47
C ALA A 217 18.39 -18.39 14.55
N LEU A 218 17.26 -18.99 14.95
CA LEU A 218 16.00 -18.89 14.20
C LEU A 218 15.44 -17.46 14.22
N CYS A 219 15.57 -16.72 15.34
CA CYS A 219 15.26 -15.29 15.37
C CYS A 219 16.06 -14.53 14.30
N SER A 220 17.35 -14.85 14.19
CA SER A 220 18.24 -14.21 13.22
C SER A 220 17.87 -14.55 11.77
N VAL A 221 17.47 -15.80 11.49
CA VAL A 221 16.94 -16.20 10.16
C VAL A 221 15.67 -15.44 9.81
N PHE A 222 14.73 -15.34 10.75
CA PHE A 222 13.51 -14.56 10.56
C PHE A 222 13.81 -13.09 10.26
N MET A 223 14.71 -12.46 11.02
CA MET A 223 15.10 -11.07 10.77
C MET A 223 15.84 -10.89 9.43
N MET A 224 16.67 -11.86 9.03
CA MET A 224 17.31 -11.85 7.71
C MET A 224 16.29 -11.92 6.57
N ASN A 225 15.31 -12.83 6.63
CA ASN A 225 14.30 -12.97 5.58
C ASN A 225 13.49 -11.68 5.39
N ASN A 226 12.96 -11.13 6.49
CA ASN A 226 12.15 -9.92 6.44
C ASN A 226 12.99 -8.70 6.03
N GLY A 227 14.20 -8.56 6.59
CA GLY A 227 15.10 -7.45 6.28
C GLY A 227 15.59 -7.47 4.83
N ARG A 228 15.96 -8.65 4.29
CA ARG A 228 16.39 -8.82 2.90
C ARG A 228 15.25 -8.46 1.94
N TYR A 229 14.04 -8.95 2.21
CA TYR A 229 12.86 -8.65 1.41
C TYR A 229 12.53 -7.14 1.41
N ILE A 230 12.57 -6.49 2.58
CA ILE A 230 12.36 -5.04 2.71
C ILE A 230 13.37 -4.28 1.86
N VAL A 231 14.67 -4.56 2.02
CA VAL A 231 15.74 -3.87 1.29
C VAL A 231 15.59 -4.05 -0.22
N GLN A 232 15.28 -5.26 -0.67
CA GLN A 232 15.09 -5.54 -2.09
C GLN A 232 13.90 -4.76 -2.67
N LYS A 233 12.76 -4.75 -1.96
CA LYS A 233 11.57 -4.01 -2.40
C LYS A 233 11.80 -2.49 -2.45
N VAL A 234 12.57 -1.95 -1.52
CA VAL A 234 12.96 -0.53 -1.53
C VAL A 234 13.85 -0.23 -2.73
N LYS A 235 14.85 -1.06 -3.02
CA LYS A 235 15.73 -0.90 -4.19
C LYS A 235 15.00 -1.01 -5.53
N ASP A 236 14.00 -1.90 -5.61
CA ASP A 236 13.25 -2.19 -6.84
C ASP A 236 12.05 -1.23 -7.07
N SER A 237 12.01 -0.09 -6.38
CA SER A 237 10.92 0.87 -6.46
C SER A 237 11.35 2.32 -6.19
N GLU A 238 10.48 3.27 -6.52
CA GLU A 238 10.71 4.69 -6.22
C GLU A 238 10.84 4.99 -4.72
N LEU A 239 10.41 4.05 -3.86
CA LEU A 239 10.62 4.12 -2.42
C LEU A 239 12.10 4.26 -2.05
N GLY A 240 13.01 3.66 -2.84
CA GLY A 240 14.46 3.82 -2.65
C GLY A 240 14.92 5.26 -2.81
N SER A 241 14.38 5.98 -3.80
CA SER A 241 14.69 7.39 -4.00
C SER A 241 14.09 8.31 -2.94
N LEU A 242 12.95 7.94 -2.34
CA LEU A 242 12.35 8.68 -1.23
C LEU A 242 13.13 8.48 0.08
N LEU A 243 13.61 7.27 0.35
CA LEU A 243 14.33 6.95 1.60
C LEU A 243 15.83 7.26 1.53
N GLY A 244 16.42 7.26 0.34
CA GLY A 244 17.82 7.55 0.09
C GLY A 244 18.79 6.38 0.31
N ASP A 245 19.98 6.50 -0.29
CA ASP A 245 21.02 5.45 -0.26
C ASP A 245 21.54 5.16 1.15
N ASP A 246 21.56 6.16 2.03
CA ASP A 246 21.97 6.00 3.42
C ASP A 246 21.05 5.05 4.18
N TRP A 247 19.73 5.17 3.95
CA TRP A 247 18.75 4.25 4.50
C TRP A 247 19.02 2.83 3.99
N ILE A 248 19.22 2.66 2.68
CA ILE A 248 19.50 1.34 2.08
C ILE A 248 20.78 0.72 2.67
N ARG A 249 21.85 1.52 2.81
CA ARG A 249 23.13 1.09 3.38
C ARG A 249 22.97 0.65 4.84
N LYS A 250 22.27 1.43 5.66
CA LYS A 250 21.98 1.11 7.07
C LYS A 250 21.23 -0.22 7.21
N HIS A 251 20.21 -0.46 6.38
CA HIS A 251 19.41 -1.68 6.47
C HIS A 251 20.13 -2.91 5.91
N ASN A 252 20.98 -2.75 4.89
CA ASN A 252 21.90 -3.83 4.48
C ASN A 252 22.87 -4.21 5.59
N ALA A 253 23.39 -3.23 6.35
CA ALA A 253 24.26 -3.51 7.50
C ALA A 253 23.52 -4.28 8.60
N LYS A 254 22.25 -3.94 8.89
CA LYS A 254 21.39 -4.72 9.82
C LYS A 254 21.24 -6.18 9.34
N VAL A 255 20.94 -6.41 8.06
CA VAL A 255 20.82 -7.77 7.50
C VAL A 255 22.13 -8.56 7.66
N ARG A 256 23.28 -7.93 7.38
CA ARG A 256 24.60 -8.54 7.62
C ARG A 256 24.83 -8.84 9.10
N GLN A 257 24.40 -7.97 10.00
CA GLN A 257 24.51 -8.21 11.44
C GLN A 257 23.67 -9.42 11.89
N TYR A 258 22.46 -9.58 11.35
CA TYR A 258 21.65 -10.78 11.61
C TYR A 258 22.31 -12.05 11.07
N ASN A 259 22.99 -11.98 9.92
CA ASN A 259 23.80 -13.09 9.42
C ASN A 259 24.92 -13.47 10.41
N VAL A 260 25.71 -12.50 10.86
CA VAL A 260 26.77 -12.73 11.87
C VAL A 260 26.18 -13.33 13.17
N ASN A 261 25.00 -12.88 13.60
CA ASN A 261 24.33 -13.43 14.76
C ASN A 261 23.89 -14.90 14.55
N TYR A 262 23.32 -15.23 13.39
CA TYR A 262 22.98 -16.60 13.02
C TYR A 262 24.23 -17.51 13.04
N GLN A 263 25.31 -17.06 12.41
CA GLN A 263 26.58 -17.79 12.34
C GLN A 263 27.12 -18.09 13.75
N ARG A 264 27.13 -17.07 14.61
CA ARG A 264 27.59 -17.19 16.00
C ARG A 264 26.73 -18.16 16.82
N SER A 265 25.42 -18.03 16.74
CA SER A 265 24.49 -18.83 17.54
C SER A 265 24.41 -20.28 17.06
N SER A 266 24.60 -20.53 15.76
CA SER A 266 24.49 -21.87 15.17
C SER A 266 25.81 -22.64 15.14
N TRP A 267 26.88 -22.01 14.67
CA TRP A 267 28.08 -22.72 14.22
C TRP A 267 29.30 -22.54 15.12
N ASN A 268 29.38 -21.47 15.93
CA ASN A 268 30.59 -21.24 16.73
C ASN A 268 30.86 -22.34 17.76
N LYS A 269 29.80 -22.95 18.34
CA LYS A 269 29.96 -24.05 19.29
C LYS A 269 30.61 -25.27 18.63
N ILE A 270 30.10 -25.69 17.47
CA ILE A 270 30.64 -26.85 16.74
C ILE A 270 32.04 -26.56 16.18
N LEU A 271 32.30 -25.34 15.70
CA LEU A 271 33.64 -24.90 15.31
C LEU A 271 34.60 -24.89 16.50
N GLY A 272 34.12 -24.54 17.70
CA GLY A 272 34.89 -24.63 18.95
C GLY A 272 35.28 -26.06 19.31
N VAL A 273 34.42 -27.04 19.06
CA VAL A 273 34.74 -28.48 19.26
C VAL A 273 35.87 -28.93 18.34
N LEU A 274 35.92 -28.41 17.10
CA LEU A 274 36.97 -28.71 16.14
C LEU A 274 38.31 -27.99 16.45
N LYS A 275 38.33 -27.05 17.40
CA LYS A 275 39.58 -26.44 17.85
C LYS A 275 40.39 -27.45 18.65
N LEU A 276 41.66 -27.57 18.27
CA LEU A 276 42.65 -28.42 18.92
C LEU A 276 43.51 -27.55 19.82
N ASP A 277 43.53 -27.86 21.12
CA ASP A 277 44.46 -27.26 22.07
C ASP A 277 45.83 -27.92 21.91
N ASN A 278 46.92 -27.20 22.20
CA ASN A 278 48.28 -27.73 22.09
C ASN A 278 48.52 -28.97 22.98
N SER A 279 47.71 -29.17 24.03
CA SER A 279 47.75 -30.36 24.89
C SER A 279 47.23 -31.64 24.21
N ALA A 280 46.39 -31.53 23.17
CA ALA A 280 45.85 -32.67 22.42
C ALA A 280 46.87 -33.29 21.44
N LEU A 281 48.03 -32.64 21.25
CA LEU A 281 49.16 -33.10 20.44
C LEU A 281 50.12 -34.02 21.21
N ALA A 282 50.01 -34.09 22.54
CA ALA A 282 50.78 -35.04 23.33
C ALA A 282 50.22 -36.45 23.07
N SER A 283 51.08 -37.38 22.60
CA SER A 283 50.76 -38.79 22.34
C SER A 283 50.47 -39.56 23.63
N SER A 284 49.39 -39.17 24.32
CA SER A 284 48.89 -39.80 25.54
C SER A 284 47.53 -40.44 25.28
N VAL A 285 47.24 -41.52 26.01
CA VAL A 285 45.93 -42.19 26.01
C VAL A 285 44.79 -41.21 26.34
N ALA A 286 45.07 -40.22 27.20
CA ALA A 286 44.11 -39.17 27.56
C ALA A 286 43.77 -38.25 26.38
N ALA A 287 44.76 -37.85 25.57
CA ALA A 287 44.53 -37.03 24.38
C ALA A 287 43.68 -37.77 23.33
N LEU A 288 43.94 -39.06 23.12
CA LEU A 288 43.14 -39.90 22.21
C LEU A 288 41.69 -40.05 22.67
N LYS A 289 41.46 -40.22 23.98
CA LYS A 289 40.10 -40.27 24.55
C LYS A 289 39.37 -38.95 24.36
N SER A 290 40.03 -37.83 24.63
CA SER A 290 39.48 -36.47 24.42
C SER A 290 39.10 -36.22 22.95
N LEU A 291 39.94 -36.65 22.00
CA LEU A 291 39.66 -36.53 20.56
C LEU A 291 38.44 -37.36 20.13
N LYS A 292 38.28 -38.59 20.64
CA LYS A 292 37.07 -39.41 20.41
C LYS A 292 35.82 -38.70 20.93
N GLU A 293 35.89 -38.11 22.11
CA GLU A 293 34.78 -37.37 22.71
C GLU A 293 34.43 -36.12 21.89
N LYS A 294 35.42 -35.35 21.45
CA LYS A 294 35.23 -34.22 20.53
C LYS A 294 34.57 -34.64 19.22
N LEU A 295 35.01 -35.75 18.60
CA LEU A 295 34.40 -36.27 17.37
C LEU A 295 32.94 -36.72 17.56
N LYS A 296 32.62 -37.39 18.68
CA LYS A 296 31.24 -37.77 19.01
C LYS A 296 30.36 -36.53 19.24
N LEU A 297 30.88 -35.53 19.94
CA LEU A 297 30.20 -34.27 20.19
C LEU A 297 29.96 -33.49 18.89
N PHE A 298 30.94 -33.48 17.98
CA PHE A 298 30.79 -32.92 16.64
C PHE A 298 29.66 -33.62 15.88
N ASN A 299 29.71 -34.96 15.77
CA ASN A 299 28.74 -35.74 14.99
C ASN A 299 27.30 -35.53 15.48
N SER A 300 27.09 -35.51 16.80
CA SER A 300 25.77 -35.28 17.40
C SER A 300 25.30 -33.84 17.20
N SER A 301 26.16 -32.85 17.43
CA SER A 301 25.81 -31.43 17.24
C SER A 301 25.52 -31.11 15.77
N PHE A 302 26.32 -31.64 14.83
CA PHE A 302 26.12 -31.43 13.40
C PHE A 302 24.79 -32.01 12.93
N GLU A 303 24.46 -33.23 13.35
CA GLU A 303 23.20 -33.89 13.01
C GLU A 303 22.00 -33.13 13.58
N GLU A 304 22.09 -32.65 14.83
CA GLU A 304 21.04 -31.85 15.44
C GLU A 304 20.82 -30.52 14.70
N ILE A 305 21.91 -29.83 14.35
CA ILE A 305 21.85 -28.59 13.55
C ILE A 305 21.21 -28.88 12.20
N CYS A 306 21.65 -29.90 11.46
CA CYS A 306 21.10 -30.21 10.14
C CYS A 306 19.62 -30.61 10.21
N ARG A 307 19.25 -31.44 11.18
CA ARG A 307 17.85 -31.84 11.42
C ARG A 307 16.97 -30.64 11.73
N THR A 308 17.45 -29.69 12.53
CA THR A 308 16.68 -28.52 12.93
C THR A 308 16.61 -27.48 11.80
N GLN A 309 17.76 -27.12 11.23
CA GLN A 309 17.89 -26.02 10.27
C GLN A 309 17.46 -26.40 8.85
N SER A 310 17.33 -27.69 8.51
CA SER A 310 16.65 -28.12 7.28
C SER A 310 15.18 -27.72 7.26
N THR A 311 14.52 -27.67 8.44
CA THR A 311 13.12 -27.22 8.57
C THR A 311 12.96 -25.70 8.45
N TRP A 312 14.05 -24.94 8.52
CA TRP A 312 14.02 -23.49 8.42
C TRP A 312 13.87 -23.07 6.97
N VAL A 313 13.40 -21.85 6.74
CA VAL A 313 13.16 -21.32 5.40
C VAL A 313 14.01 -20.07 5.23
N ILE A 314 14.77 -20.00 4.14
CA ILE A 314 15.33 -18.74 3.65
C ILE A 314 14.66 -18.42 2.32
N PHE A 315 13.95 -17.30 2.29
CA PHE A 315 13.10 -16.92 1.16
C PHE A 315 13.91 -16.47 -0.07
N ASP A 316 15.00 -15.73 0.16
CA ASP A 316 15.88 -15.24 -0.91
C ASP A 316 16.91 -16.32 -1.28
N GLU A 317 16.88 -16.79 -2.52
CA GLU A 317 17.73 -17.89 -2.97
C GLU A 317 19.22 -17.52 -2.91
N GLN A 318 19.55 -16.29 -3.29
CA GLN A 318 20.91 -15.80 -3.24
C GLN A 318 21.43 -15.79 -1.79
N LEU A 319 20.67 -15.24 -0.84
CA LEU A 319 21.03 -15.27 0.58
C LEU A 319 21.17 -16.69 1.12
N ARG A 320 20.29 -17.61 0.70
CA ARG A 320 20.35 -19.02 1.09
C ARG A 320 21.67 -19.66 0.63
N ASP A 321 22.07 -19.42 -0.61
CA ASP A 321 23.29 -19.98 -1.17
C ASP A 321 24.54 -19.31 -0.56
N GLU A 322 24.53 -18.00 -0.33
CA GLU A 322 25.58 -17.28 0.40
C GLU A 322 25.82 -17.88 1.80
N LEU A 323 24.75 -18.22 2.51
CA LEU A 323 24.83 -18.85 3.83
C LEU A 323 25.39 -20.27 3.76
N ARG A 324 24.92 -21.09 2.81
CA ARG A 324 25.44 -22.46 2.61
C ARG A 324 26.92 -22.44 2.24
N ILE A 325 27.33 -21.57 1.31
CA ILE A 325 28.73 -21.38 0.91
C ILE A 325 29.58 -20.98 2.11
N TRP A 326 29.10 -20.04 2.94
CA TRP A 326 29.83 -19.64 4.14
C TRP A 326 29.99 -20.79 5.14
N VAL A 327 28.93 -21.56 5.39
CA VAL A 327 28.97 -22.71 6.32
C VAL A 327 29.96 -23.74 5.80
N SER A 328 29.86 -24.16 4.54
CA SER A 328 30.81 -25.11 3.93
C SER A 328 32.23 -24.59 3.94
N GLY A 329 32.44 -23.33 3.56
CA GLY A 329 33.75 -22.68 3.53
C GLY A 329 34.41 -22.53 4.91
N THR A 330 33.63 -22.55 5.99
CA THR A 330 34.16 -22.47 7.35
C THR A 330 34.30 -23.85 8.00
N LEU A 331 33.30 -24.71 7.82
CA LEU A 331 33.22 -26.02 8.48
C LEU A 331 34.11 -27.06 7.79
N SER A 332 34.09 -27.15 6.46
CA SER A 332 34.85 -28.16 5.72
C SER A 332 36.36 -28.04 5.96
N PRO A 333 36.99 -26.84 5.92
CA PRO A 333 38.42 -26.74 6.21
C PRO A 333 38.75 -27.06 7.68
N ALA A 334 37.91 -26.62 8.62
CA ALA A 334 38.11 -26.91 10.04
C ALA A 334 38.02 -28.42 10.32
N TYR A 335 37.02 -29.10 9.75
CA TYR A 335 36.84 -30.54 9.86
C TYR A 335 37.98 -31.31 9.19
N ARG A 336 38.39 -30.92 7.98
CA ARG A 336 39.52 -31.51 7.26
C ARG A 336 40.83 -31.37 8.04
N ASN A 337 41.08 -30.22 8.66
CA ASN A 337 42.26 -30.00 9.50
C ASN A 337 42.23 -30.88 10.76
N PHE A 338 41.10 -30.90 11.46
CA PHE A 338 40.90 -31.74 12.64
C PHE A 338 41.13 -33.23 12.31
N TYR A 339 40.54 -33.69 11.22
CA TYR A 339 40.66 -35.07 10.75
C TYR A 339 42.08 -35.42 10.28
N GLY A 340 42.71 -34.54 9.48
CA GLY A 340 44.08 -34.74 9.01
C GLY A 340 45.03 -34.99 10.18
N ARG A 341 44.92 -34.18 11.25
CA ARG A 341 45.73 -34.33 12.46
C ARG A 341 45.41 -35.62 13.24
N LEU A 342 44.14 -36.04 13.27
CA LEU A 342 43.72 -37.31 13.89
C LEU A 342 44.34 -38.54 13.18
N LYS A 343 44.52 -38.48 11.87
CA LYS A 343 45.10 -39.56 11.05
C LYS A 343 46.60 -39.77 11.30
N TYR A 344 47.34 -38.71 11.66
CA TYR A 344 48.78 -38.77 11.94
C TYR A 344 49.13 -39.29 13.35
N LEU A 345 48.14 -39.55 14.22
CA LEU A 345 48.39 -40.09 15.55
C LEU A 345 48.63 -41.63 15.52
N PRO A 346 49.69 -42.13 16.18
CA PRO A 346 49.96 -43.56 16.31
C PRO A 346 48.75 -44.30 16.95
N ASP A 347 48.52 -45.55 16.55
CA ASP A 347 47.39 -46.44 16.93
C ASP A 347 45.97 -46.01 16.54
N PHE A 348 45.71 -44.70 16.44
CA PHE A 348 44.39 -44.20 16.06
C PHE A 348 44.17 -44.24 14.55
N GLY A 349 45.21 -43.88 13.77
CA GLY A 349 45.22 -43.87 12.30
C GLY A 349 44.64 -45.12 11.64
N LYS A 350 44.86 -46.30 12.24
CA LYS A 350 44.40 -47.61 11.73
C LYS A 350 42.90 -47.88 11.91
N ASN A 351 42.23 -47.14 12.81
CA ASN A 351 40.81 -47.34 13.14
C ASN A 351 39.94 -46.09 12.92
N VAL A 352 40.50 -45.00 12.37
CA VAL A 352 39.77 -43.72 12.17
C VAL A 352 38.59 -43.89 11.24
N GLU A 353 38.77 -44.61 10.13
CA GLU A 353 37.74 -44.84 9.12
C GLU A 353 36.50 -45.55 9.72
N LYS A 354 36.68 -46.40 10.75
CA LYS A 354 35.57 -47.06 11.46
C LYS A 354 34.79 -46.12 12.39
N HIS A 355 35.38 -45.00 12.80
CA HIS A 355 34.74 -43.99 13.66
C HIS A 355 34.27 -42.76 12.87
N MET A 356 34.51 -42.74 11.56
CA MET A 356 34.16 -41.67 10.65
C MET A 356 32.69 -41.82 10.27
N ARG A 357 31.87 -40.90 10.78
CA ARG A 357 30.43 -40.87 10.47
C ARG A 357 30.11 -40.07 9.21
N TYR A 358 30.95 -39.09 8.87
CA TYR A 358 30.74 -38.18 7.75
C TYR A 358 32.04 -37.97 6.98
N SER A 359 31.99 -38.08 5.65
CA SER A 359 33.00 -37.54 4.75
C SER A 359 32.86 -36.02 4.57
N VAL A 360 33.88 -35.36 4.02
CA VAL A 360 33.80 -33.91 3.75
C VAL A 360 32.70 -33.64 2.72
N GLU A 361 32.59 -34.51 1.72
CA GLU A 361 31.58 -34.46 0.67
C GLU A 361 30.17 -34.69 1.26
N GLU A 362 30.04 -35.60 2.23
CA GLU A 362 28.76 -35.83 2.95
C GLU A 362 28.37 -34.64 3.83
N LEU A 363 29.34 -33.98 4.49
CA LEU A 363 29.08 -32.73 5.23
C LEU A 363 28.55 -31.64 4.28
N GLU A 364 29.21 -31.45 3.14
CA GLU A 364 28.80 -30.46 2.13
C GLU A 364 27.42 -30.78 1.55
N ALA A 365 27.12 -32.05 1.27
CA ALA A 365 25.80 -32.48 0.83
C ALA A 365 24.72 -32.14 1.88
N ARG A 366 24.97 -32.41 3.17
CA ARG A 366 24.05 -32.05 4.26
C ARG A 366 23.89 -30.54 4.45
N ILE A 367 24.95 -29.77 4.26
CA ILE A 367 24.88 -28.30 4.31
C ILE A 367 24.01 -27.76 3.16
N ASN A 368 24.11 -28.36 1.98
CA ASN A 368 23.28 -28.00 0.84
C ASN A 368 21.79 -28.34 1.05
N GLU A 369 21.47 -29.25 1.97
CA GLU A 369 20.10 -29.56 2.39
C GLU A 369 19.51 -28.55 3.39
N LEU A 370 20.31 -27.64 3.96
CA LEU A 370 19.83 -26.66 4.93
C LEU A 370 18.86 -25.65 4.31
N PHE A 371 17.93 -25.15 5.11
CA PHE A 371 17.00 -24.07 4.74
C PHE A 371 16.00 -24.38 3.61
N GLN A 372 15.72 -25.66 3.35
CA GLN A 372 14.74 -26.05 2.34
C GLN A 372 13.30 -25.88 2.82
N GLY A 373 13.07 -25.80 4.14
CA GLY A 373 11.76 -25.93 4.75
C GLY A 373 11.29 -27.39 4.73
N SER A 374 10.19 -27.68 5.42
CA SER A 374 9.61 -29.03 5.50
C SER A 374 8.94 -29.50 4.19
N GLY A 375 9.37 -29.01 3.03
CA GLY A 375 8.85 -29.40 1.71
C GLY A 375 9.96 -29.94 0.83
N GLY A 376 9.92 -31.24 0.54
CA GLY A 376 10.75 -31.83 -0.51
C GLY A 376 10.48 -31.21 -1.90
N PRO A 377 11.26 -31.58 -2.92
CA PRO A 377 11.22 -30.93 -4.23
C PRO A 377 9.94 -31.33 -4.99
N THR A 378 8.86 -30.56 -4.81
CA THR A 378 7.74 -30.54 -5.77
C THR A 378 7.00 -29.22 -5.70
N GLY A 379 6.93 -28.54 -6.85
CA GLY A 379 5.73 -27.90 -7.38
C GLY A 379 5.15 -26.73 -6.57
N GLY A 380 5.16 -25.54 -7.18
CA GLY A 380 4.47 -24.37 -6.67
C GLY A 380 3.03 -24.66 -6.25
N ARG A 381 2.81 -24.87 -4.96
CA ARG A 381 1.49 -24.78 -4.35
C ARG A 381 1.27 -23.32 -3.98
N LYS A 382 0.47 -22.65 -4.81
CA LYS A 382 -0.24 -21.42 -4.41
C LYS A 382 -1.07 -21.76 -3.18
N GLU A 383 -0.58 -21.40 -2.00
CA GLU A 383 -1.46 -21.25 -0.84
C GLU A 383 -2.34 -20.03 -1.10
N GLY A 384 -3.55 -20.33 -1.59
CA GLY A 384 -4.63 -19.38 -1.73
C GLY A 384 -5.11 -18.95 -0.35
N LEU A 385 -4.57 -17.83 0.13
CA LEU A 385 -5.37 -16.94 0.97
C LEU A 385 -6.43 -16.34 0.06
N GLY A 386 -7.70 -16.67 0.35
CA GLY A 386 -8.85 -16.26 -0.42
C GLY A 386 -8.91 -14.74 -0.58
N PHE A 387 -8.59 -14.29 -1.78
CA PHE A 387 -9.00 -13.02 -2.35
C PHE A 387 -9.65 -13.33 -3.69
N PRO A 388 -10.80 -12.73 -4.02
CA PRO A 388 -11.54 -13.08 -5.22
C PRO A 388 -10.75 -12.67 -6.46
N ALA A 389 -10.32 -13.67 -7.22
CA ALA A 389 -10.00 -13.52 -8.62
C ALA A 389 -11.31 -13.62 -9.39
N GLN A 390 -11.80 -12.51 -9.95
CA GLN A 390 -12.81 -12.53 -11.01
C GLN A 390 -12.58 -11.31 -11.92
N LEU A 391 -11.67 -11.48 -12.87
CA LEU A 391 -11.75 -10.82 -14.17
C LEU A 391 -12.51 -11.79 -15.09
N HIS A 392 -13.44 -11.25 -15.88
CA HIS A 392 -14.35 -11.90 -16.84
C HIS A 392 -15.70 -12.39 -16.32
N SER A 393 -16.71 -11.51 -16.36
CA SER A 393 -17.88 -11.69 -17.24
C SER A 393 -18.72 -10.40 -17.25
N TRP A 394 -19.07 -9.93 -18.44
CA TRP A 394 -20.07 -8.90 -18.68
C TRP A 394 -21.45 -9.39 -18.24
N THR A 395 -22.25 -8.51 -17.61
CA THR A 395 -23.66 -8.20 -17.97
C THR A 395 -24.25 -7.18 -16.99
N GLU A 396 -24.66 -6.05 -17.55
CA GLU A 396 -25.83 -5.20 -17.26
C GLU A 396 -26.35 -5.01 -15.82
N GLY A 397 -26.39 -3.74 -15.40
CA GLY A 397 -27.12 -3.27 -14.22
C GLY A 397 -27.03 -1.75 -14.06
N THR A 398 -27.95 -1.03 -14.68
CA THR A 398 -28.07 0.44 -14.71
C THR A 398 -28.66 1.04 -13.43
N ASN A 399 -28.15 2.21 -12.99
CA ASN A 399 -28.88 3.49 -12.83
C ASN A 399 -28.50 4.31 -11.58
N ALA A 400 -27.71 5.36 -11.81
CA ALA A 400 -27.85 6.67 -11.15
C ALA A 400 -27.19 7.76 -12.02
N VAL A 401 -26.00 7.48 -12.56
CA VAL A 401 -25.22 8.46 -13.36
C VAL A 401 -25.78 8.65 -14.78
N SER A 402 -26.44 7.64 -15.35
CA SER A 402 -27.15 7.77 -16.65
C SER A 402 -28.31 8.77 -16.58
N TRP A 403 -28.93 8.95 -15.41
CA TRP A 403 -30.09 9.82 -15.27
C TRP A 403 -29.68 11.29 -15.34
N CYS A 404 -28.56 11.68 -14.73
CA CYS A 404 -28.05 13.05 -14.79
C CYS A 404 -27.64 13.45 -16.21
N VAL A 405 -26.94 12.56 -16.94
CA VAL A 405 -26.54 12.82 -18.33
C VAL A 405 -27.75 12.82 -19.26
N CYS A 406 -28.70 11.90 -19.09
CA CYS A 406 -29.95 11.90 -19.84
C CYS A 406 -30.84 13.10 -19.50
N GLU A 407 -30.89 13.56 -18.26
CA GLU A 407 -31.67 14.75 -17.85
C GLU A 407 -31.02 16.03 -18.37
N MET A 408 -29.68 16.12 -18.42
CA MET A 408 -28.96 17.22 -19.06
C MET A 408 -29.15 17.22 -20.57
N ILE A 409 -29.00 16.08 -21.23
CA ILE A 409 -29.24 15.92 -22.67
C ILE A 409 -30.71 16.22 -23.00
N PHE A 410 -31.65 15.77 -22.16
CA PHE A 410 -33.08 16.05 -22.31
C PHE A 410 -33.39 17.53 -22.12
N LYS A 411 -32.78 18.20 -21.13
CA LYS A 411 -32.91 19.66 -20.94
C LYS A 411 -32.31 20.43 -22.13
N LEU A 412 -31.16 20.02 -22.65
CA LEU A 412 -30.51 20.62 -23.82
C LEU A 412 -31.34 20.40 -25.11
N GLN A 413 -31.86 19.19 -25.34
CA GLN A 413 -32.68 18.87 -26.51
C GLN A 413 -34.04 19.57 -26.50
N HIS A 414 -34.69 19.71 -25.34
CA HIS A 414 -35.93 20.47 -25.23
C HIS A 414 -35.71 21.98 -25.42
N HIS A 415 -34.55 22.50 -25.03
CA HIS A 415 -34.19 23.91 -25.23
C HIS A 415 -33.87 24.20 -26.71
N ASP A 416 -33.16 23.31 -27.40
CA ASP A 416 -32.91 23.40 -28.84
C ASP A 416 -34.19 23.29 -29.68
N HIS A 417 -35.15 22.44 -29.28
CA HIS A 417 -36.44 22.35 -29.97
C HIS A 417 -37.28 23.62 -29.81
N TYR A 418 -37.25 24.24 -28.63
CA TYR A 418 -37.93 25.51 -28.37
C TYR A 418 -37.34 26.67 -29.20
N ILE A 419 -36.01 26.71 -29.35
CA ILE A 419 -35.31 27.70 -30.18
C ILE A 419 -35.55 27.46 -31.68
N GLN A 420 -35.63 26.20 -32.13
CA GLN A 420 -35.90 25.88 -33.54
C GLN A 420 -37.34 26.21 -33.98
N THR A 421 -38.32 26.14 -33.08
CA THR A 421 -39.72 26.50 -33.37
C THR A 421 -40.01 28.01 -33.41
N HIS A 422 -39.07 28.86 -32.99
CA HIS A 422 -39.22 30.32 -33.00
C HIS A 422 -38.10 30.97 -33.82
N LYS A 423 -38.04 30.61 -35.11
CA LYS A 423 -37.25 31.30 -36.13
C LYS A 423 -38.12 32.35 -36.82
N ASP A 424 -38.16 33.56 -36.27
CA ASP A 424 -38.41 34.77 -37.06
C ASP A 424 -37.67 35.96 -36.40
N PRO A 425 -36.68 36.59 -37.06
CA PRO A 425 -35.82 37.58 -36.40
C PRO A 425 -36.41 38.98 -36.17
N GLU A 426 -37.63 39.30 -36.63
CA GLU A 426 -38.10 40.70 -36.64
C GLU A 426 -39.48 40.99 -36.05
N SER A 427 -40.20 40.02 -35.51
CA SER A 427 -41.47 40.33 -34.86
C SER A 427 -41.68 39.50 -33.62
N LEU A 428 -41.25 40.00 -32.47
CA LEU A 428 -41.86 39.74 -31.16
C LEU A 428 -41.07 40.49 -30.08
N GLN A 429 -41.46 41.74 -29.78
CA GLN A 429 -41.33 42.26 -28.42
C GLN A 429 -42.24 41.40 -27.53
N VAL A 430 -41.74 40.24 -27.08
CA VAL A 430 -42.40 39.50 -26.01
C VAL A 430 -42.06 40.22 -24.71
N PRO A 431 -43.03 40.74 -23.94
CA PRO A 431 -42.75 41.29 -22.64
C PRO A 431 -42.09 40.22 -21.77
N THR A 432 -40.99 40.54 -21.10
CA THR A 432 -40.22 39.68 -20.17
C THR A 432 -41.10 38.95 -19.14
N HIS A 433 -42.31 39.46 -18.88
CA HIS A 433 -43.32 38.84 -18.04
C HIS A 433 -43.93 37.53 -18.62
N THR A 434 -44.01 37.38 -19.94
CA THR A 434 -44.60 36.21 -20.61
C THR A 434 -43.63 35.03 -20.63
N LEU A 435 -42.33 35.27 -20.86
CA LEU A 435 -41.27 34.26 -20.75
C LEU A 435 -41.11 33.79 -19.29
N ARG A 436 -41.17 34.70 -18.32
CA ARG A 436 -41.15 34.38 -16.89
C ARG A 436 -42.35 33.52 -16.46
N LYS A 437 -43.55 33.79 -17.00
CA LYS A 437 -44.75 32.96 -16.75
C LYS A 437 -44.69 31.59 -17.40
N ALA A 438 -44.12 31.45 -18.60
CA ALA A 438 -43.92 30.16 -19.25
C ALA A 438 -42.89 29.30 -18.48
N TYR A 439 -41.82 29.94 -18.01
CA TYR A 439 -40.76 29.33 -17.20
C TYR A 439 -41.25 28.91 -15.80
N ASP A 440 -41.96 29.78 -15.08
CA ASP A 440 -42.59 29.46 -13.78
C ASP A 440 -43.64 28.35 -13.88
N LYS A 441 -44.35 28.25 -15.01
CA LYS A 441 -45.34 27.19 -15.27
C LYS A 441 -44.68 25.83 -15.54
N SER A 442 -43.46 25.83 -16.09
CA SER A 442 -42.63 24.63 -16.23
C SER A 442 -42.05 24.18 -14.88
N LEU A 443 -41.53 25.11 -14.08
CA LEU A 443 -41.01 24.86 -12.72
C LEU A 443 -42.09 24.33 -11.73
N ARG A 444 -43.33 24.81 -11.81
CA ARG A 444 -44.44 24.32 -10.96
C ARG A 444 -44.94 22.92 -11.34
N LYS A 445 -44.74 22.49 -12.60
CA LYS A 445 -45.11 21.14 -13.06
C LYS A 445 -44.11 20.07 -12.60
N HIS A 446 -42.85 20.43 -12.35
CA HIS A 446 -41.79 19.47 -12.01
C HIS A 446 -41.35 19.49 -10.53
N SER A 447 -41.90 20.38 -9.71
CA SER A 447 -41.69 20.42 -8.25
C SER A 447 -42.65 19.54 -7.43
N ARG A 448 -43.50 18.74 -8.08
CA ARG A 448 -44.41 17.78 -7.42
C ARG A 448 -44.24 16.40 -8.04
N LEU A 449 -43.29 15.60 -7.54
CA LEU A 449 -43.26 14.12 -7.40
C LEU A 449 -41.82 13.64 -7.07
N PRO A 450 -41.62 12.58 -6.25
CA PRO A 450 -41.40 12.80 -4.82
C PRO A 450 -40.04 12.38 -4.25
N TRP A 451 -39.61 13.17 -3.27
CA TRP A 451 -38.55 13.00 -2.26
C TRP A 451 -38.74 11.80 -1.29
N ALA A 452 -39.41 10.72 -1.69
CA ALA A 452 -39.94 9.71 -0.75
C ALA A 452 -39.09 8.45 -0.52
N LEU A 453 -37.86 8.33 -1.05
CA LEU A 453 -37.06 7.11 -0.89
C LEU A 453 -35.76 7.24 -0.07
N TYR A 454 -35.47 8.40 0.54
CA TYR A 454 -34.27 8.58 1.37
C TYR A 454 -34.53 9.12 2.78
N SER A 455 -35.71 8.88 3.35
CA SER A 455 -36.03 9.25 4.73
C SER A 455 -36.49 8.06 5.59
N ASN A 456 -35.72 6.98 5.60
CA ASN A 456 -35.91 5.93 6.60
C ASN A 456 -34.58 5.56 7.25
N ASN A 457 -34.09 6.43 8.14
CA ASN A 457 -33.21 5.99 9.20
C ASN A 457 -33.57 6.70 10.51
N LYS A 458 -34.21 5.95 11.42
CA LYS A 458 -34.97 6.45 12.58
C LYS A 458 -34.10 6.76 13.81
N GLN A 459 -32.78 6.89 13.66
CA GLN A 459 -31.86 7.08 14.79
C GLN A 459 -31.32 8.50 15.00
N TYR A 460 -31.59 9.45 14.11
CA TYR A 460 -31.10 10.84 14.27
C TYR A 460 -32.12 11.83 14.84
N LYS A 461 -33.38 11.44 15.08
CA LYS A 461 -34.44 12.35 15.55
C LYS A 461 -34.50 12.58 17.06
N ASN A 462 -33.81 11.79 17.89
CA ASN A 462 -33.97 11.87 19.36
C ASN A 462 -32.87 12.66 20.09
N ARG A 463 -32.03 13.45 19.40
CA ARG A 463 -30.99 14.26 20.07
C ARG A 463 -31.13 15.78 19.91
N CYS A 464 -32.20 16.27 19.28
CA CYS A 464 -32.46 17.70 19.14
C CYS A 464 -33.78 18.19 19.77
N SER A 465 -34.57 17.34 20.44
CA SER A 465 -35.84 17.74 21.07
C SER A 465 -35.76 18.11 22.55
N GLU A 466 -34.57 18.14 23.17
CA GLU A 466 -34.38 18.48 24.60
C GLU A 466 -33.67 19.81 24.85
N ARG A 467 -33.60 20.72 23.86
CA ARG A 467 -32.98 22.04 24.05
C ARG A 467 -33.85 23.24 23.66
N ASN A 468 -35.16 23.07 23.70
CA ASN A 468 -36.13 24.16 23.70
C ASN A 468 -37.38 23.74 24.50
N ARG A 469 -37.22 23.70 25.82
CA ARG A 469 -38.24 24.03 26.82
C ARG A 469 -37.57 24.73 27.98
#